data_AF-A0A5F8HGR5-F1
#
_entry.id   AF-A0A5F8HGR5-F1
#
_cell.length_a   1.000
_cell.length_b   1.000
_cell.length_c   1.000
_cell.angle_alpha   90.00
_cell.angle_beta   90.00
_cell.angle_gamma   90.00
#
_symmetry.space_group_name_H-M   'P 1'
#
loop_
_entity.id
_entity.type
_entity.pdbx_description
1 polymer ?
#
loop_
_entity_poly.entity_id
_entity_poly.type
_entity_poly.pdbx_seq_one_letter_code
_entity_poly.pdbx_strand_id
1 'polypeptide(L)'
;MMICLLPSYKTIILLIEQLSIDCKDSISLLKIQDAVLTYERSLELKKGRCTLLAEKVKSLENKITGLQEELSETREVKSQLEHQKVEWDRELCSLRFTLKQEEEKRLNSEMLFKKISEQLRRKEKQYIKEVEIKEQLELTLRSLHLELKAVRNNLKQVEEERNETQRKLSHEQSARALQDGILSNHFWKQKEAFEANVSKMNQSCEVFILVIFNSNGMFLKAKIFVLQFSTYLLSSVLCLTTLTQQLEDASSKCIHLESMNRGLQEELFSLKTVQKKCDRLEKNKKQLEEEIANLKHHLEIYTLERSQVEQYKREIEERARQEIVEKLKEVNLFLQTQAASQENLEQLRENNNASIRNQMEHRIRDLESELSKLKNSQQDSTKAELEIYRQLYSEELKTRKSLSNKLERTNERLAEVSAELLNEKQRSKTLITSFTASPVLEPPHIGNLNNSLVLNRGLIPRGNIVYSTGNTVSSRNRAEAYFTKVSHLEFFFFLSVINIKYSFFKQLPSILESILHIGSMAEDW
;
A
#
# COMPACT_ATOMS: atom_id res chain seq x y z
N MET A 1 -58.50 -39.05 -24.91
CA MET A 1 -58.85 -40.47 -24.71
C MET A 1 -59.99 -40.83 -25.67
N MET A 2 -59.67 -41.06 -26.95
CA MET A 2 -60.63 -41.63 -27.91
C MET A 2 -60.48 -43.14 -27.80
N ILE A 3 -61.36 -43.77 -27.02
CA ILE A 3 -61.46 -45.23 -26.99
C ILE A 3 -62.03 -45.63 -28.35
N CYS A 4 -61.16 -46.09 -29.26
CA CYS A 4 -61.61 -46.81 -30.45
C CYS A 4 -62.26 -48.11 -29.99
N LEU A 5 -63.58 -48.11 -29.82
CA LEU A 5 -64.39 -49.32 -29.77
C LEU A 5 -64.35 -49.98 -31.16
N LEU A 6 -63.24 -50.63 -31.50
CA LEU A 6 -63.21 -51.61 -32.56
C LEU A 6 -64.07 -52.79 -32.10
N PRO A 7 -64.99 -53.32 -32.93
CA PRO A 7 -65.68 -54.57 -32.62
C PRO A 7 -64.63 -55.63 -32.32
N SER A 8 -64.86 -56.44 -31.27
CA SER A 8 -63.88 -57.46 -30.90
C SER A 8 -63.57 -58.33 -32.13
N TYR A 9 -62.32 -58.76 -32.31
CA TYR A 9 -61.91 -59.66 -33.39
C TYR A 9 -62.86 -60.87 -33.52
N LYS A 10 -63.39 -61.32 -32.38
CA LYS A 10 -64.41 -62.36 -32.25
C LYS A 10 -65.75 -62.00 -32.90
N THR A 11 -66.19 -60.75 -32.78
CA THR A 11 -67.43 -60.23 -33.40
C THR A 11 -67.30 -60.13 -34.93
N ILE A 12 -66.12 -59.77 -35.43
CA ILE A 12 -65.83 -59.69 -36.87
C ILE A 12 -65.78 -61.08 -37.50
N ILE A 13 -65.13 -62.04 -36.82
CA ILE A 13 -65.09 -63.45 -37.26
C ILE A 13 -66.51 -64.04 -37.34
N LEU A 14 -67.36 -63.80 -36.34
CA LEU A 14 -68.74 -64.31 -36.35
C LEU A 14 -69.58 -63.75 -37.51
N LEU A 15 -69.38 -62.47 -37.86
CA LEU A 15 -70.03 -61.86 -39.02
C LEU A 15 -69.51 -62.43 -40.36
N ILE A 16 -68.22 -62.79 -40.44
CA ILE A 16 -67.60 -63.43 -41.60
C ILE A 16 -68.08 -64.87 -41.77
N GLU A 17 -68.21 -65.63 -40.68
CA GLU A 17 -68.77 -66.98 -40.66
C GLU A 17 -70.22 -66.97 -41.14
N GLN A 18 -71.02 -66.03 -40.64
CA GLN A 18 -72.42 -65.89 -41.01
C GLN A 18 -72.61 -65.48 -42.50
N LEU A 19 -71.82 -64.52 -42.98
CA LEU A 19 -71.83 -64.12 -44.40
C LEU A 19 -71.26 -65.18 -45.36
N SER A 20 -70.36 -66.06 -44.87
CA SER A 20 -69.81 -67.19 -45.65
C SER A 20 -70.80 -68.34 -45.80
N ILE A 21 -71.72 -68.53 -44.84
CA ILE A 21 -72.78 -69.56 -44.88
C ILE A 21 -73.90 -69.15 -45.86
N ASP A 22 -74.21 -67.85 -45.96
CA ASP A 22 -75.28 -67.34 -46.82
C ASP A 22 -74.87 -67.16 -48.31
N CYS A 23 -73.57 -67.18 -48.63
CA CYS A 23 -73.04 -67.06 -49.99
C CYS A 23 -72.90 -68.42 -50.69
N LYS A 24 -73.79 -68.74 -51.65
CA LYS A 24 -73.73 -69.99 -52.45
C LYS A 24 -72.83 -69.91 -53.70
N ASP A 25 -72.35 -68.73 -54.08
CA ASP A 25 -71.48 -68.52 -55.24
C ASP A 25 -70.00 -68.44 -54.79
N SER A 26 -69.13 -69.22 -55.44
CA SER A 26 -67.69 -69.25 -55.15
C SER A 26 -67.00 -67.90 -55.31
N ILE A 27 -67.53 -67.03 -56.19
CA ILE A 27 -66.98 -65.71 -56.48
C ILE A 27 -67.22 -64.74 -55.31
N SER A 28 -68.37 -64.80 -54.64
CA SER A 28 -68.67 -63.94 -53.50
C SER A 28 -67.90 -64.34 -52.24
N LEU A 29 -67.68 -65.64 -52.02
CA LEU A 29 -66.83 -66.15 -50.93
C LEU A 29 -65.36 -65.71 -51.08
N LEU A 30 -64.81 -65.78 -52.29
CA LEU A 30 -63.46 -65.29 -52.59
C LEU A 30 -63.31 -63.78 -52.34
N LYS A 31 -64.33 -62.98 -52.68
CA LYS A 31 -64.34 -61.53 -52.39
C LYS A 31 -64.38 -61.24 -50.89
N ILE A 32 -65.09 -62.06 -50.10
CA ILE A 32 -65.12 -61.95 -48.64
C ILE A 32 -63.74 -62.30 -48.05
N GLN A 33 -63.13 -63.41 -48.47
CA GLN A 33 -61.78 -63.79 -48.03
C GLN A 33 -60.72 -62.72 -48.37
N ASP A 34 -60.76 -62.17 -49.58
CA ASP A 34 -59.82 -61.12 -49.99
C ASP A 34 -60.02 -59.83 -49.18
N ALA A 35 -61.27 -59.45 -48.88
CA ALA A 35 -61.58 -58.31 -48.00
C ALA A 35 -61.06 -58.53 -46.57
N VAL A 36 -61.18 -59.75 -46.03
CA VAL A 36 -60.68 -60.12 -44.70
C VAL A 36 -59.15 -60.07 -44.66
N LEU A 37 -58.47 -60.67 -45.63
CA LEU A 37 -57.01 -60.62 -45.73
C LEU A 37 -56.49 -59.18 -45.89
N THR A 38 -57.22 -58.34 -46.64
CA THR A 38 -56.92 -56.92 -46.79
C THR A 38 -57.09 -56.16 -45.47
N TYR A 39 -58.13 -56.48 -44.69
CA TYR A 39 -58.36 -55.91 -43.36
C TYR A 39 -57.29 -56.34 -42.34
N GLU A 40 -56.90 -57.62 -42.34
CA GLU A 40 -55.81 -58.15 -41.50
C GLU A 40 -54.48 -57.44 -41.77
N ARG A 41 -54.10 -57.29 -43.05
CA ARG A 41 -52.90 -56.52 -43.42
C ARG A 41 -52.97 -55.06 -42.97
N SER A 42 -54.14 -54.44 -43.09
CA SER A 42 -54.37 -53.07 -42.61
C SER A 42 -54.25 -52.98 -41.08
N LEU A 43 -54.77 -53.97 -40.35
CA LEU A 43 -54.68 -54.07 -38.90
C LEU A 43 -53.22 -54.23 -38.44
N GLU A 44 -52.45 -55.11 -39.08
CA GLU A 44 -51.04 -55.33 -38.77
C GLU A 44 -50.21 -54.04 -39.03
N LEU A 45 -50.46 -53.36 -40.14
CA LEU A 45 -49.84 -52.06 -40.44
C LEU A 45 -50.22 -51.00 -39.40
N LYS A 46 -51.48 -50.95 -38.98
CA LYS A 46 -51.96 -50.02 -37.94
C LYS A 46 -51.34 -50.34 -36.59
N LYS A 47 -51.20 -51.61 -36.23
CA LYS A 47 -50.51 -52.07 -35.02
C LYS A 47 -49.04 -51.64 -35.01
N GLY A 48 -48.32 -51.84 -36.11
CA GLY A 48 -46.92 -51.36 -36.26
C GLY A 48 -46.79 -49.83 -36.20
N ARG A 49 -47.78 -49.09 -36.74
CA ARG A 49 -47.84 -47.63 -36.56
C ARG A 49 -48.10 -47.24 -35.11
N CYS A 50 -48.98 -47.96 -34.40
CA CYS A 50 -49.27 -47.72 -32.98
C CYS A 50 -48.05 -48.02 -32.10
N THR A 51 -47.28 -49.08 -32.36
CA THR A 51 -46.04 -49.36 -31.62
C THR A 51 -45.00 -48.27 -31.84
N LEU A 52 -44.79 -47.83 -33.08
CA LEU A 52 -43.89 -46.71 -33.38
C LEU A 52 -44.34 -45.40 -32.72
N LEU A 53 -45.65 -45.14 -32.69
CA LEU A 53 -46.20 -43.96 -32.02
C LEU A 53 -45.97 -44.05 -30.51
N ALA A 54 -46.17 -45.22 -29.91
CA ALA A 54 -45.95 -45.46 -28.49
C ALA A 54 -44.47 -45.27 -28.10
N GLU A 55 -43.53 -45.75 -28.91
CA GLU A 55 -42.10 -45.51 -28.72
C GLU A 55 -41.75 -44.01 -28.78
N LYS A 56 -42.33 -43.28 -29.75
CA LYS A 56 -42.17 -41.82 -29.83
C LYS A 56 -42.76 -41.10 -28.62
N VAL A 57 -43.93 -41.51 -28.14
CA VAL A 57 -44.55 -40.96 -26.93
C VAL A 57 -43.63 -41.19 -25.73
N LYS A 58 -43.13 -42.41 -25.54
CA LYS A 58 -42.19 -42.74 -24.47
C LYS A 58 -40.89 -41.92 -24.55
N SER A 59 -40.37 -41.72 -25.76
CA SER A 59 -39.19 -40.87 -25.97
C SER A 59 -39.45 -39.41 -25.61
N LEU A 60 -40.63 -38.87 -25.94
CA LEU A 60 -41.04 -37.51 -25.57
C LEU A 60 -41.28 -37.38 -24.07
N GLU A 61 -41.90 -38.38 -23.44
CA GLU A 61 -42.10 -38.43 -21.98
C GLU A 61 -40.75 -38.34 -21.25
N ASN A 62 -39.75 -39.15 -21.64
CA ASN A 62 -38.41 -39.09 -21.05
C ASN A 62 -37.73 -37.72 -21.25
N LYS A 63 -37.96 -37.05 -22.38
CA LYS A 63 -37.45 -35.68 -22.60
C LYS A 63 -38.17 -34.67 -21.71
N ILE A 64 -39.48 -34.83 -21.51
CA ILE A 64 -40.27 -33.97 -20.63
C ILE A 64 -39.79 -34.11 -19.19
N THR A 65 -39.54 -35.34 -18.72
CA THR A 65 -39.03 -35.56 -17.36
C THR A 65 -37.64 -34.96 -17.17
N GLY A 66 -36.73 -35.15 -18.13
CA GLY A 66 -35.39 -34.54 -18.07
C GLY A 66 -35.44 -33.00 -18.04
N LEU A 67 -36.28 -32.38 -18.87
CA LEU A 67 -36.47 -30.92 -18.84
C LEU A 67 -37.12 -30.43 -17.53
N GLN A 68 -37.99 -31.22 -16.91
CA GLN A 68 -38.58 -30.89 -15.61
C GLN A 68 -37.54 -30.94 -14.49
N GLU A 69 -36.63 -31.91 -14.52
CA GLU A 69 -35.49 -32.01 -13.60
C GLU A 69 -34.56 -30.80 -13.76
N GLU A 70 -34.12 -30.48 -14.98
CA GLU A 70 -33.28 -29.30 -15.26
C GLU A 70 -33.95 -27.99 -14.80
N LEU A 71 -35.26 -27.85 -15.01
CA LEU A 71 -36.02 -26.68 -14.55
C LEU A 71 -36.03 -26.59 -13.01
N SER A 72 -36.12 -27.73 -12.33
CA SER A 72 -36.11 -27.79 -10.86
C SER A 72 -34.75 -27.40 -10.28
N GLU A 73 -33.65 -27.91 -10.86
CA GLU A 73 -32.28 -27.55 -10.49
C GLU A 73 -32.03 -26.05 -10.74
N THR A 74 -32.47 -25.53 -11.89
CA THR A 74 -32.36 -24.11 -12.21
C THR A 74 -33.11 -23.24 -11.20
N ARG A 75 -34.29 -23.67 -10.74
CA ARG A 75 -35.07 -22.95 -9.73
C ARG A 75 -34.37 -22.95 -8.37
N GLU A 76 -33.75 -24.07 -7.99
CA GLU A 76 -33.00 -24.17 -6.74
C GLU A 76 -31.78 -23.24 -6.76
N VAL A 77 -30.97 -23.30 -7.83
CA VAL A 77 -29.81 -22.40 -8.00
C VAL A 77 -30.24 -20.94 -7.98
N LYS A 78 -31.36 -20.60 -8.63
CA LYS A 78 -31.91 -19.24 -8.59
C LYS A 78 -32.24 -18.80 -7.16
N SER A 79 -32.88 -19.66 -6.37
CA SER A 79 -33.21 -19.37 -4.97
C SER A 79 -31.96 -19.17 -4.12
N GLN A 80 -30.91 -19.96 -4.35
CA GLN A 80 -29.63 -19.82 -3.64
C GLN A 80 -28.95 -18.48 -3.96
N LEU A 81 -28.93 -18.08 -5.24
CA LEU A 81 -28.37 -16.80 -5.66
C LEU A 81 -29.17 -15.60 -5.12
N GLU A 82 -30.51 -15.69 -5.07
CA GLU A 82 -31.35 -14.67 -4.45
C GLU A 82 -31.06 -14.53 -2.95
N HIS A 83 -30.87 -15.64 -2.24
CA HIS A 83 -30.49 -15.61 -0.83
C HIS A 83 -29.11 -14.95 -0.62
N GLN A 84 -28.10 -15.36 -1.40
CA GLN A 84 -26.78 -14.74 -1.34
C GLN A 84 -26.84 -13.24 -1.63
N LYS A 85 -27.60 -12.81 -2.64
CA LYS A 85 -27.77 -11.39 -2.96
C LYS A 85 -28.27 -10.59 -1.76
N VAL A 86 -29.27 -11.12 -1.03
CA VAL A 86 -29.80 -10.46 0.17
C VAL A 86 -28.76 -10.38 1.28
N GLU A 87 -27.93 -11.41 1.45
CA GLU A 87 -26.83 -11.42 2.42
C GLU A 87 -25.80 -10.34 2.07
N TRP A 88 -25.36 -10.28 0.81
CA TRP A 88 -24.44 -9.23 0.33
C TRP A 88 -25.03 -7.83 0.49
N ASP A 89 -26.31 -7.63 0.19
CA ASP A 89 -26.99 -6.35 0.38
C ASP A 89 -27.02 -5.95 1.87
N ARG A 90 -27.20 -6.91 2.78
CA ARG A 90 -27.17 -6.70 4.23
C ARG A 90 -25.80 -6.28 4.73
N GLU A 91 -24.74 -6.98 4.30
CA GLU A 91 -23.36 -6.64 4.63
C GLU A 91 -22.99 -5.24 4.10
N LEU A 92 -23.38 -4.93 2.87
CA LEU A 92 -23.16 -3.62 2.26
C LEU A 92 -23.84 -2.51 3.05
N CYS A 93 -25.07 -2.74 3.55
CA CYS A 93 -25.76 -1.81 4.44
C CYS A 93 -25.01 -1.62 5.78
N SER A 94 -24.52 -2.69 6.38
CA SER A 94 -23.75 -2.64 7.63
C SER A 94 -22.43 -1.87 7.48
N LEU A 95 -21.69 -2.16 6.41
CA LEU A 95 -20.44 -1.45 6.09
C LEU A 95 -20.70 0.03 5.82
N ARG A 96 -21.78 0.38 5.10
CA ARG A 96 -22.14 1.77 4.83
C ARG A 96 -22.46 2.54 6.11
N PHE A 97 -23.16 1.91 7.06
CA PHE A 97 -23.42 2.52 8.37
C PHE A 97 -22.12 2.77 9.15
N THR A 98 -21.24 1.77 9.19
CA THR A 98 -19.95 1.86 9.88
C THR A 98 -19.06 2.94 9.27
N LEU A 99 -19.00 3.00 7.93
CA LEU A 99 -18.27 4.04 7.20
C LEU A 99 -18.78 5.43 7.56
N LYS A 100 -20.10 5.63 7.58
CA LYS A 100 -20.71 6.92 7.92
C LYS A 100 -20.38 7.35 9.35
N GLN A 101 -20.39 6.40 10.28
CA GLN A 101 -20.01 6.67 11.67
C GLN A 101 -18.53 7.07 11.77
N GLU A 102 -17.65 6.41 11.01
CA GLU A 102 -16.23 6.71 11.01
C GLU A 102 -15.92 8.06 10.35
N GLU A 103 -16.62 8.42 9.29
CA GLU A 103 -16.55 9.75 8.68
C GLU A 103 -16.92 10.86 9.67
N GLU A 104 -17.98 10.67 10.45
CA GLU A 104 -18.42 11.62 11.47
C GLU A 104 -17.39 11.78 12.60
N LYS A 105 -16.82 10.67 13.09
CA LYS A 105 -15.70 10.72 14.06
C LYS A 105 -14.48 11.44 13.50
N ARG A 106 -14.14 11.21 12.22
CA ARG A 106 -13.03 11.88 11.54
C ARG A 106 -13.25 13.39 11.47
N LEU A 107 -14.45 13.83 11.09
CA LEU A 107 -14.81 15.25 11.03
C LEU A 107 -14.76 15.92 12.42
N ASN A 108 -15.23 15.22 13.46
CA ASN A 108 -15.13 15.71 14.83
C ASN A 108 -13.68 15.88 15.28
N SER A 109 -12.83 14.90 14.99
CA SER A 109 -11.40 14.95 15.30
C SER A 109 -10.69 16.08 14.55
N GLU A 110 -11.03 16.29 13.27
CA GLU A 110 -10.49 17.37 12.44
C GLU A 110 -10.89 18.75 12.98
N MET A 111 -12.14 18.91 13.43
CA MET A 111 -12.61 20.15 14.06
C MET A 111 -11.83 20.46 15.36
N LEU A 112 -11.61 19.44 16.20
CA LEU A 112 -10.82 19.58 17.42
C LEU A 112 -9.37 19.95 17.10
N PHE A 113 -8.77 19.30 16.11
CA PHE A 113 -7.41 19.61 15.66
C PHE A 113 -7.30 21.07 15.17
N LYS A 114 -8.25 21.54 14.34
CA LYS A 114 -8.31 22.94 13.90
C LYS A 114 -8.41 23.91 15.08
N LYS A 115 -9.24 23.59 16.08
CA LYS A 115 -9.41 24.42 17.29
C LYS A 115 -8.12 24.52 18.11
N ILE A 116 -7.43 23.40 18.32
CA ILE A 116 -6.15 23.35 19.05
C ILE A 116 -5.06 24.12 18.29
N SER A 117 -4.97 23.89 16.97
CA SER A 117 -3.99 24.55 16.10
C SER A 117 -4.13 26.07 16.14
N GLU A 118 -5.37 26.55 16.08
CA GLU A 118 -5.67 27.98 16.16
C GLU A 118 -5.35 28.57 17.54
N GLN A 119 -5.57 27.83 18.64
CA GLN A 119 -5.13 28.27 19.96
C GLN A 119 -3.61 28.36 20.08
N LEU A 120 -2.89 27.38 19.53
CA LEU A 120 -1.43 27.37 19.50
C LEU A 120 -0.90 28.59 18.73
N ARG A 121 -1.48 28.88 17.56
CA ARG A 121 -1.14 30.04 16.74
C ARG A 121 -1.35 31.37 17.48
N ARG A 122 -2.39 31.46 18.32
CA ARG A 122 -2.60 32.66 19.18
C ARG A 122 -1.55 32.78 20.27
N LYS A 123 -1.16 31.66 20.90
CA LYS A 123 -0.11 31.63 21.92
C LYS A 123 1.26 31.99 21.35
N GLU A 124 1.58 31.47 20.18
CA GLU A 124 2.79 31.81 19.43
C GLU A 124 2.86 33.32 19.15
N LYS A 125 1.76 33.92 18.65
CA LYS A 125 1.69 35.37 18.45
C LYS A 125 1.85 36.18 19.75
N GLN A 126 1.38 35.68 20.88
CA GLN A 126 1.60 36.32 22.18
C GLN A 126 3.08 36.28 22.58
N TYR A 127 3.72 35.11 22.42
CA TYR A 127 5.13 34.91 22.72
C TYR A 127 6.03 35.80 21.86
N ILE A 128 5.75 35.92 20.56
CA ILE A 128 6.51 36.81 19.65
C ILE A 128 6.48 38.25 20.16
N LYS A 129 5.30 38.77 20.54
CA LYS A 129 5.17 40.13 21.10
C LYS A 129 5.94 40.30 22.41
N GLU A 130 5.93 39.27 23.27
CA GLU A 130 6.67 39.30 24.54
C GLU A 130 8.18 39.36 24.29
N VAL A 131 8.69 38.62 23.30
CA VAL A 131 10.09 38.66 22.87
C VAL A 131 10.45 40.05 22.33
N GLU A 132 9.63 40.63 21.45
CA GLU A 132 9.85 41.99 20.93
C GLU A 132 9.94 43.04 22.05
N ILE A 133 9.03 42.99 23.03
CA ILE A 133 9.04 43.90 24.19
C ILE A 133 10.30 43.68 25.04
N LYS A 134 10.71 42.41 25.24
CA LYS A 134 11.90 42.07 26.02
C LYS A 134 13.17 42.63 25.36
N GLU A 135 13.29 42.51 24.05
CA GLU A 135 14.41 43.08 23.29
C GLU A 135 14.44 44.61 23.40
N GLN A 136 13.28 45.28 23.29
CA GLN A 136 13.18 46.72 23.49
C GLN A 136 13.62 47.15 24.90
N LEU A 137 13.16 46.44 25.93
CA LEU A 137 13.56 46.70 27.32
C LEU A 137 15.06 46.49 27.54
N GLU A 138 15.64 45.47 26.92
CA GLU A 138 17.08 45.21 27.00
C GLU A 138 17.89 46.35 26.38
N LEU A 139 17.46 46.88 25.23
CA LEU A 139 18.08 48.05 24.62
C LEU A 139 17.98 49.29 25.52
N THR A 140 16.81 49.54 26.12
CA THR A 140 16.63 50.67 27.06
C THR A 140 17.52 50.51 28.30
N LEU A 141 17.61 49.31 28.85
CA LEU A 141 18.44 49.03 30.02
C LEU A 141 19.93 49.24 29.71
N ARG A 142 20.40 48.80 28.54
CA ARG A 142 21.78 49.07 28.08
C ARG A 142 22.03 50.57 27.92
N SER A 143 21.08 51.34 27.37
CA SER A 143 21.18 52.80 27.25
C SER A 143 21.31 53.48 28.62
N LEU A 144 20.39 53.18 29.54
CA LEU A 144 20.40 53.74 30.89
C LEU A 144 21.67 53.36 31.67
N HIS A 145 22.20 52.15 31.45
CA HIS A 145 23.47 51.73 32.06
C HIS A 145 24.63 52.60 31.59
N LEU A 146 24.69 52.93 30.29
CA LEU A 146 25.71 53.82 29.74
C LEU A 146 25.58 55.25 30.27
N GLU A 147 24.35 55.77 30.37
CA GLU A 147 24.08 57.08 30.97
C GLU A 147 24.51 57.15 32.44
N LEU A 148 24.15 56.14 33.24
CA LEU A 148 24.59 56.06 34.64
C LEU A 148 26.11 55.97 34.77
N LYS A 149 26.78 55.25 33.86
CA LYS A 149 28.24 55.19 33.82
C LYS A 149 28.85 56.55 33.50
N ALA A 150 28.27 57.29 32.55
CA ALA A 150 28.70 58.64 32.21
C ALA A 150 28.50 59.61 33.39
N VAL A 151 27.32 59.63 34.01
CA VAL A 151 27.03 60.47 35.18
C VAL A 151 27.97 60.14 36.34
N ARG A 152 28.25 58.85 36.58
CA ARG A 152 29.21 58.43 37.61
C ARG A 152 30.62 58.97 37.33
N ASN A 153 31.07 58.96 36.08
CA ASN A 153 32.38 59.50 35.71
C ASN A 153 32.41 61.03 35.89
N ASN A 154 31.36 61.73 35.47
CA ASN A 154 31.25 63.18 35.66
C ASN A 154 31.24 63.56 37.14
N LEU A 155 30.54 62.81 37.99
CA LEU A 155 30.53 63.03 39.44
C LEU A 155 31.93 62.89 40.04
N LYS A 156 32.67 61.85 39.64
CA LYS A 156 34.07 61.67 40.08
C LYS A 156 34.93 62.87 39.69
N GLN A 157 34.81 63.34 38.44
CA GLN A 157 35.55 64.50 37.97
C GLN A 157 35.20 65.76 38.79
N VAL A 158 33.91 66.03 39.01
CA VAL A 158 33.46 67.17 39.82
C VAL A 158 33.97 67.07 41.26
N GLU A 159 33.99 65.87 41.83
CA GLU A 159 34.54 65.64 43.16
C GLU A 159 36.05 65.93 43.23
N GLU A 160 36.81 65.49 42.22
CA GLU A 160 38.24 65.80 42.07
C GLU A 160 38.50 67.31 41.94
N GLU A 161 37.73 68.01 41.09
CA GLU A 161 37.79 69.47 40.92
C GLU A 161 37.45 70.21 42.22
N ARG A 162 36.43 69.76 42.95
CA ARG A 162 36.07 70.30 44.26
C ARG A 162 37.20 70.11 45.27
N ASN A 163 37.82 68.93 45.30
CA ASN A 163 38.94 68.65 46.19
C ASN A 163 40.18 69.52 45.88
N GLU A 164 40.45 69.79 44.60
CA GLU A 164 41.51 70.70 44.16
C GLU A 164 41.22 72.16 44.56
N THR A 165 40.01 72.65 44.32
CA THR A 165 39.60 74.01 44.71
C THR A 165 39.63 74.20 46.23
N GLN A 166 39.21 73.20 47.00
CA GLN A 166 39.31 73.22 48.46
C GLN A 166 40.76 73.31 48.94
N ARG A 167 41.69 72.58 48.32
CA ARG A 167 43.13 72.68 48.62
C ARG A 167 43.67 74.08 48.32
N LYS A 168 43.31 74.66 47.17
CA LYS A 168 43.70 76.03 46.80
C LYS A 168 43.17 77.07 47.80
N LEU A 169 41.90 76.96 48.18
CA LEU A 169 41.28 77.85 49.16
C LEU A 169 41.99 77.76 50.52
N SER A 170 42.32 76.54 50.97
CA SER A 170 43.03 76.33 52.23
C SER A 170 44.43 76.97 52.21
N HIS A 171 45.15 76.88 51.08
CA HIS A 171 46.45 77.50 50.91
C HIS A 171 46.37 79.03 50.92
N GLU A 172 45.40 79.60 50.22
CA GLU A 172 45.12 81.04 50.20
C GLU A 172 44.76 81.57 51.60
N GLN A 173 43.91 80.86 52.34
CA GLN A 173 43.57 81.23 53.72
C GLN A 173 44.81 81.21 54.63
N SER A 174 45.68 80.20 54.48
CA SER A 174 46.95 80.14 55.21
C SER A 174 47.88 81.30 54.83
N ALA A 175 47.95 81.68 53.56
CA ALA A 175 48.76 82.80 53.09
C ALA A 175 48.23 84.14 53.65
N ARG A 176 46.91 84.35 53.65
CA ARG A 176 46.28 85.54 54.26
C ARG A 176 46.51 85.61 55.75
N ALA A 177 46.35 84.50 56.48
CA ALA A 177 46.63 84.46 57.91
C ALA A 177 48.09 84.83 58.24
N LEU A 178 49.04 84.42 57.38
CA LEU A 178 50.44 84.83 57.51
C LEU A 178 50.62 86.33 57.25
N GLN A 179 50.00 86.88 56.20
CA GLN A 179 50.04 88.31 55.90
C GLN A 179 49.43 89.15 57.03
N ASP A 180 48.26 88.76 57.55
CA ASP A 180 47.59 89.41 58.67
C ASP A 180 48.43 89.32 59.95
N GLY A 181 49.11 88.19 60.16
CA GLY A 181 50.07 88.00 61.26
C GLY A 181 51.28 88.95 61.15
N ILE A 182 51.84 89.11 59.95
CA ILE A 182 52.94 90.06 59.69
C ILE A 182 52.47 91.50 59.94
N LEU A 183 51.30 91.87 59.39
CA LEU A 183 50.74 93.20 59.55
C LEU A 183 50.44 93.52 61.02
N SER A 184 49.84 92.58 61.74
CA SER A 184 49.55 92.70 63.18
C SER A 184 50.83 92.83 64.00
N ASN A 185 51.88 92.07 63.68
CA ASN A 185 53.19 92.17 64.33
C ASN A 185 53.83 93.55 64.06
N HIS A 186 53.75 94.06 62.83
CA HIS A 186 54.21 95.40 62.49
C HIS A 186 53.48 96.48 63.30
N PHE A 187 52.14 96.43 63.37
CA PHE A 187 51.35 97.34 64.20
C PHE A 187 51.73 97.25 65.68
N TRP A 188 51.95 96.03 66.19
CA TRP A 188 52.34 95.81 67.58
C TRP A 188 53.71 96.43 67.89
N LYS A 189 54.70 96.22 67.01
CA LYS A 189 56.03 96.87 67.13
C LYS A 189 55.96 98.40 67.01
N GLN A 190 55.09 98.95 66.16
CA GLN A 190 54.90 100.39 66.04
C GLN A 190 54.29 100.98 67.32
N LYS A 191 53.31 100.28 67.91
CA LYS A 191 52.71 100.63 69.19
C LYS A 191 53.75 100.56 70.33
N GLU A 192 54.54 99.50 70.38
CA GLU A 192 55.61 99.33 71.37
C GLU A 192 56.69 100.42 71.23
N ALA A 193 57.08 100.79 70.00
CA ALA A 193 57.98 101.91 69.75
C ALA A 193 57.39 103.27 70.18
N PHE A 194 56.07 103.46 70.02
CA PHE A 194 55.36 104.63 70.53
C PHE A 194 55.32 104.65 72.07
N GLU A 195 55.01 103.52 72.71
CA GLU A 195 55.01 103.38 74.17
C GLU A 195 56.41 103.53 74.78
N ALA A 196 57.46 103.04 74.12
CA ALA A 196 58.85 103.26 74.50
C ALA A 196 59.29 104.73 74.33
N ASN A 197 58.76 105.45 73.34
CA ASN A 197 58.97 106.90 73.20
C ASN A 197 58.20 107.70 74.26
N VAL A 198 56.99 107.28 74.63
CA VAL A 198 56.23 107.86 75.77
C VAL A 198 56.94 107.57 77.09
N SER A 199 57.55 106.39 77.25
CA SER A 199 58.36 106.04 78.43
C SER A 199 59.67 106.84 78.51
N LYS A 200 60.30 107.17 77.37
CA LYS A 200 61.47 108.08 77.31
C LYS A 200 61.13 109.56 77.53
N MET A 201 59.89 109.98 77.28
CA MET A 201 59.38 111.31 77.61
C MET A 201 58.96 111.45 79.08
N ASN A 202 58.99 110.35 79.86
CA ASN A 202 58.58 110.31 81.26
C ASN A 202 59.72 110.08 82.27
N GLN A 203 60.96 110.44 81.89
CA GLN A 203 62.11 110.57 82.79
C GLN A 203 62.75 111.96 82.67
N SER A 204 61.99 113.01 83.00
CA SER A 204 62.56 114.30 83.40
C SER A 204 61.51 115.11 84.15
N CYS A 205 61.29 114.75 85.42
CA CYS A 205 61.14 115.66 86.56
C CYS A 205 60.44 114.91 87.70
N GLU A 206 61.21 114.08 88.41
CA GLU A 206 60.95 113.78 89.81
C GLU A 206 61.89 114.63 90.68
N VAL A 207 61.33 115.08 91.80
CA VAL A 207 61.95 115.71 92.99
C VAL A 207 62.10 117.25 92.96
N PHE A 208 61.00 117.93 93.29
CA PHE A 208 61.05 119.04 94.26
C PHE A 208 60.11 118.74 95.44
N ILE A 209 60.74 118.17 96.47
CA ILE A 209 60.52 118.28 97.91
C ILE A 209 59.17 118.86 98.40
N LEU A 210 58.47 117.99 99.14
CA LEU A 210 58.06 118.12 100.54
C LEU A 210 57.61 119.50 101.06
N VAL A 211 56.57 119.41 101.90
CA VAL A 211 56.11 120.39 102.90
C VAL A 211 55.00 121.32 102.39
N ILE A 212 53.73 120.95 102.62
CA ILE A 212 52.81 121.66 103.53
C ILE A 212 51.80 120.67 104.13
N PHE A 213 51.99 120.40 105.42
CA PHE A 213 51.00 120.24 106.49
C PHE A 213 49.58 119.73 106.20
N ASN A 214 49.35 118.50 106.66
CA ASN A 214 48.42 118.17 107.74
C ASN A 214 47.08 118.94 107.78
N SER A 215 46.10 118.40 107.08
CA SER A 215 44.71 118.31 107.51
C SER A 215 44.06 117.25 106.61
N ASN A 216 43.07 116.50 107.13
CA ASN A 216 42.20 115.55 106.41
C ASN A 216 42.46 114.04 106.65
N GLY A 217 42.28 113.61 107.90
CA GLY A 217 41.87 112.23 108.22
C GLY A 217 40.55 111.78 107.56
N MET A 218 39.87 112.66 106.82
CA MET A 218 38.73 112.35 105.97
C MET A 218 39.10 111.98 104.51
N PHE A 219 40.24 112.45 103.99
CA PHE A 219 40.60 112.24 102.57
C PHE A 219 41.22 110.86 102.33
N LEU A 220 41.93 110.29 103.32
CA LEU A 220 42.42 108.91 103.28
C LEU A 220 41.29 107.88 103.42
N LYS A 221 40.23 108.15 104.21
CA LYS A 221 39.03 107.29 104.27
C LYS A 221 38.26 107.31 102.96
N ALA A 222 38.16 108.46 102.28
CA ALA A 222 37.55 108.54 100.94
C ALA A 222 38.40 107.80 99.88
N LYS A 223 39.74 107.88 99.92
CA LYS A 223 40.62 107.13 99.01
C LYS A 223 40.58 105.61 99.25
N ILE A 224 40.59 105.17 100.50
CA ILE A 224 40.45 103.75 100.87
C ILE A 224 39.06 103.25 100.46
N PHE A 225 37.99 104.05 100.67
CA PHE A 225 36.64 103.71 100.22
C PHE A 225 36.55 103.63 98.69
N VAL A 226 37.19 104.52 97.94
CA VAL A 226 37.23 104.49 96.47
C VAL A 226 38.05 103.31 95.95
N LEU A 227 39.18 102.95 96.57
CA LEU A 227 39.98 101.78 96.20
C LEU A 227 39.28 100.46 96.57
N GLN A 228 38.58 100.42 97.70
CA GLN A 228 37.78 99.28 98.13
C GLN A 228 36.53 99.11 97.24
N PHE A 229 35.90 100.21 96.84
CA PHE A 229 34.84 100.22 95.83
C PHE A 229 35.34 99.80 94.44
N SER A 230 36.53 100.27 94.04
CA SER A 230 37.16 99.93 92.76
C SER A 230 37.58 98.46 92.66
N THR A 231 38.16 97.89 93.73
CA THR A 231 38.52 96.47 93.80
C THR A 231 37.29 95.57 93.84
N TYR A 232 36.23 95.97 94.55
CA TYR A 232 34.94 95.30 94.50
C TYR A 232 34.33 95.35 93.09
N LEU A 233 34.40 96.50 92.41
CA LEU A 233 33.95 96.64 91.03
C LEU A 233 34.73 95.70 90.09
N LEU A 234 36.06 95.65 90.22
CA LEU A 234 36.92 94.81 89.38
C LEU A 234 36.66 93.31 89.62
N SER A 235 36.47 92.90 90.87
CA SER A 235 36.09 91.53 91.23
C SER A 235 34.70 91.16 90.69
N SER A 236 33.75 92.10 90.74
CA SER A 236 32.40 91.92 90.19
C SER A 236 32.45 91.79 88.66
N VAL A 237 33.25 92.62 87.97
CA VAL A 237 33.44 92.55 86.52
C VAL A 237 34.11 91.24 86.10
N LEU A 238 35.14 90.77 86.83
CA LEU A 238 35.79 89.49 86.55
C LEU A 238 34.86 88.28 86.79
N CYS A 239 34.00 88.36 87.80
CA CYS A 239 32.96 87.37 88.04
C CYS A 239 31.93 87.36 86.90
N LEU A 240 31.52 88.54 86.43
CA LEU A 240 30.59 88.69 85.31
C LEU A 240 31.19 88.09 84.02
N THR A 241 32.44 88.38 83.69
CA THR A 241 33.10 87.81 82.49
C THR A 241 33.27 86.30 82.57
N THR A 242 33.57 85.75 83.75
CA THR A 242 33.66 84.31 83.97
C THR A 242 32.31 83.61 83.77
N LEU A 243 31.23 84.21 84.30
CA LEU A 243 29.87 83.72 84.10
C LEU A 243 29.42 83.83 82.64
N THR A 244 29.81 84.90 81.93
CA THR A 244 29.53 85.06 80.50
C THR A 244 30.21 83.96 79.66
N GLN A 245 31.48 83.64 79.92
CA GLN A 245 32.17 82.56 79.21
C GLN A 245 31.51 81.21 79.46
N GLN A 246 31.12 80.91 80.70
CA GLN A 246 30.41 79.66 81.02
C GLN A 246 29.05 79.58 80.33
N LEU A 247 28.35 80.71 80.19
CA LEU A 247 27.09 80.79 79.45
C LEU A 247 27.29 80.55 77.95
N GLU A 248 28.35 81.11 77.36
CA GLU A 248 28.71 80.88 75.96
C GLU A 248 29.12 79.43 75.68
N ASP A 249 29.93 78.83 76.58
CA ASP A 249 30.32 77.41 76.49
C ASP A 249 29.10 76.48 76.65
N ALA A 250 28.17 76.82 77.52
CA ALA A 250 26.91 76.07 77.67
C ALA A 250 25.99 76.26 76.45
N SER A 251 25.89 77.48 75.92
CA SER A 251 25.11 77.82 74.73
C SER A 251 25.61 77.08 73.49
N SER A 252 26.93 77.06 73.26
CA SER A 252 27.54 76.33 72.14
C SER A 252 27.30 74.82 72.22
N LYS A 253 27.39 74.23 73.42
CA LYS A 253 27.01 72.82 73.65
C LYS A 253 25.53 72.56 73.35
N CYS A 254 24.64 73.47 73.73
CA CYS A 254 23.21 73.37 73.44
C CYS A 254 22.95 73.35 71.93
N ILE A 255 23.56 74.27 71.18
CA ILE A 255 23.43 74.34 69.72
C ILE A 255 23.96 73.06 69.05
N HIS A 256 25.09 72.53 69.53
CA HIS A 256 25.63 71.28 68.99
C HIS A 256 24.68 70.09 69.22
N LEU A 257 24.11 69.96 70.42
CA LEU A 257 23.13 68.92 70.73
C LEU A 257 21.84 69.09 69.92
N GLU A 258 21.37 70.32 69.70
CA GLU A 258 20.23 70.59 68.81
C GLU A 258 20.53 70.20 67.35
N SER A 259 21.74 70.47 66.86
CA SER A 259 22.18 70.06 65.53
C SER A 259 22.24 68.53 65.39
N MET A 260 22.77 67.83 66.40
CA MET A 260 22.80 66.37 66.44
C MET A 260 21.38 65.77 66.49
N ASN A 261 20.49 66.32 67.34
CA ASN A 261 19.11 65.87 67.44
C ASN A 261 18.35 66.06 66.12
N ARG A 262 18.61 67.17 65.40
CA ARG A 262 18.04 67.40 64.07
C ARG A 262 18.51 66.35 63.07
N GLY A 263 19.81 66.03 63.04
CA GLY A 263 20.36 64.96 62.19
C GLY A 263 19.73 63.60 62.48
N LEU A 264 19.60 63.23 63.75
CA LEU A 264 18.94 61.97 64.16
C LEU A 264 17.46 61.93 63.76
N GLN A 265 16.74 63.05 63.82
CA GLN A 265 15.34 63.13 63.36
C GLN A 265 15.22 62.91 61.86
N GLU A 266 16.12 63.48 61.06
CA GLU A 266 16.18 63.28 59.61
C GLU A 266 16.50 61.82 59.26
N GLU A 267 17.48 61.22 59.94
CA GLU A 267 17.80 59.80 59.81
C GLU A 267 16.60 58.91 60.15
N LEU A 268 15.88 59.20 61.23
CA LEU A 268 14.70 58.44 61.64
C LEU A 268 13.56 58.55 60.61
N PHE A 269 13.38 59.71 59.97
CA PHE A 269 12.42 59.87 58.88
C PHE A 269 12.82 59.06 57.63
N SER A 270 14.12 59.04 57.31
CA SER A 270 14.65 58.24 56.20
C SER A 270 14.46 56.73 56.46
N LEU A 271 14.74 56.28 57.69
CA LEU A 271 14.57 54.89 58.11
C LEU A 271 13.10 54.46 58.03
N LYS A 272 12.18 55.33 58.45
CA LYS A 272 10.72 55.08 58.33
C LYS A 272 10.29 54.94 56.86
N THR A 273 10.94 55.66 55.95
CA THR A 273 10.70 55.55 54.51
C THR A 273 11.23 54.23 53.95
N VAL A 274 12.41 53.79 54.38
CA VAL A 274 12.97 52.48 54.02
C VAL A 274 12.11 51.34 54.56
N GLN A 275 11.65 51.43 55.82
CA GLN A 275 10.77 50.43 56.42
C GLN A 275 9.50 50.19 55.57
N LYS A 276 8.84 51.27 55.13
CA LYS A 276 7.67 51.16 54.24
C LYS A 276 7.98 50.50 52.91
N LYS A 277 9.20 50.67 52.38
CA LYS A 277 9.65 49.98 51.15
C LYS A 277 9.89 48.49 51.43
N CYS A 278 10.52 48.15 52.56
CA CYS A 278 10.71 46.77 53.00
C CYS A 278 9.36 46.06 53.16
N ASP A 279 8.39 46.67 53.83
CA ASP A 279 7.05 46.08 54.02
C ASP A 279 6.34 45.82 52.68
N ARG A 280 6.56 46.69 51.69
CA ARG A 280 6.01 46.52 50.33
C ARG A 280 6.69 45.37 49.59
N LEU A 281 8.02 45.28 49.68
CA LEU A 281 8.79 44.19 49.09
C LEU A 281 8.41 42.84 49.71
N GLU A 282 8.18 42.78 51.02
CA GLU A 282 7.74 41.57 51.72
C GLU A 282 6.38 41.08 51.19
N LYS A 283 5.44 42.00 50.93
CA LYS A 283 4.13 41.66 50.32
C LYS A 283 4.30 41.13 48.89
N ASN A 284 5.11 41.81 48.07
CA ASN A 284 5.37 41.36 46.70
C ASN A 284 6.07 40.00 46.66
N LYS A 285 7.01 39.75 47.59
CA LYS A 285 7.68 38.46 47.73
C LYS A 285 6.66 37.33 47.99
N LYS A 286 5.74 37.53 48.92
CA LYS A 286 4.68 36.54 49.23
C LYS A 286 3.79 36.26 48.02
N GLN A 287 3.42 37.29 47.26
CA GLN A 287 2.64 37.12 46.03
C GLN A 287 3.40 36.30 44.98
N LEU A 288 4.69 36.61 44.77
CA LEU A 288 5.53 35.84 43.85
C LEU A 288 5.72 34.40 44.30
N GLU A 289 5.84 34.14 45.61
CA GLU A 289 5.91 32.78 46.15
C GLU A 289 4.63 31.99 45.86
N GLU A 290 3.46 32.63 45.97
CA GLU A 290 2.16 32.02 45.64
C GLU A 290 2.02 31.75 44.14
N GLU A 291 2.43 32.69 43.27
CA GLU A 291 2.44 32.49 41.82
C GLU A 291 3.37 31.34 41.41
N ILE A 292 4.56 31.25 42.00
CA ILE A 292 5.51 30.15 41.77
C ILE A 292 4.88 28.81 42.20
N ALA A 293 4.18 28.78 43.33
CA ALA A 293 3.49 27.57 43.78
C ALA A 293 2.38 27.14 42.81
N ASN A 294 1.57 28.10 42.32
CA ASN A 294 0.52 27.84 41.33
C ASN A 294 1.09 27.33 40.00
N LEU A 295 2.17 27.95 39.52
CA LEU A 295 2.85 27.51 38.29
C LEU A 295 3.45 26.10 38.43
N LYS A 296 4.05 25.78 39.59
CA LYS A 296 4.54 24.43 39.87
C LYS A 296 3.41 23.40 39.84
N HIS A 297 2.28 23.71 40.46
CA HIS A 297 1.11 22.83 40.44
C HIS A 297 0.57 22.62 39.02
N HIS A 298 0.49 23.67 38.21
CA HIS A 298 0.10 23.55 36.80
C HIS A 298 1.08 22.70 35.98
N LEU A 299 2.38 22.85 36.21
CA LEU A 299 3.40 22.01 35.56
C LEU A 299 3.25 20.55 35.97
N GLU A 300 2.98 20.26 37.24
CA GLU A 300 2.74 18.90 37.72
C GLU A 300 1.52 18.26 37.05
N ILE A 301 0.40 18.97 36.99
CA ILE A 301 -0.80 18.52 36.25
C ILE A 301 -0.46 18.26 34.77
N TYR A 302 0.21 19.20 34.11
CA TYR A 302 0.60 19.05 32.70
C TYR A 302 1.52 17.83 32.48
N THR A 303 2.46 17.57 33.39
CA THR A 303 3.31 16.38 33.31
C THR A 303 2.53 15.08 33.49
N LEU A 304 1.53 15.06 34.38
CA LEU A 304 0.66 13.92 34.58
C LEU A 304 -0.23 13.67 33.36
N GLU A 305 -0.86 14.72 32.81
CA GLU A 305 -1.67 14.62 31.57
C GLU A 305 -0.84 14.10 30.40
N ARG A 306 0.40 14.62 30.23
CA ARG A 306 1.32 14.12 29.20
C ARG A 306 1.64 12.63 29.39
N SER A 307 1.83 12.18 30.63
CA SER A 307 2.09 10.76 30.93
C SER A 307 0.89 9.87 30.59
N GLN A 308 -0.33 10.35 30.86
CA GLN A 308 -1.57 9.65 30.53
C GLN A 308 -1.79 9.55 29.02
N VAL A 309 -1.53 10.63 28.28
CA VAL A 309 -1.60 10.64 26.82
C VAL A 309 -0.58 9.67 26.21
N GLU A 310 0.65 9.66 26.72
CA GLU A 310 1.68 8.73 26.24
C GLU A 310 1.31 7.26 26.55
N GLN A 311 0.65 7.00 27.69
CA GLN A 311 0.11 5.68 27.99
C GLN A 311 -0.98 5.27 26.98
N TYR A 312 -1.99 6.12 26.75
CA TYR A 312 -3.05 5.80 25.79
C TYR A 312 -2.52 5.60 24.37
N LYS A 313 -1.52 6.39 23.96
CA LYS A 313 -0.84 6.22 22.68
C LYS A 313 -0.22 4.82 22.56
N ARG A 314 0.52 4.37 23.58
CA ARG A 314 1.11 3.02 23.62
C ARG A 314 0.06 1.92 23.58
N GLU A 315 -1.05 2.09 24.31
CA GLU A 315 -2.14 1.11 24.33
C GLU A 315 -2.85 0.99 22.96
N ILE A 316 -3.06 2.11 22.27
CA ILE A 316 -3.66 2.14 20.92
C ILE A 316 -2.70 1.49 19.91
N GLU A 317 -1.41 1.84 19.95
CA GLU A 317 -0.40 1.25 19.06
C GLU A 317 -0.26 -0.26 19.25
N GLU A 318 -0.26 -0.74 20.51
CA GLU A 318 -0.18 -2.16 20.81
C GLU A 318 -1.44 -2.91 20.36
N ARG A 319 -2.63 -2.33 20.53
CA ARG A 319 -3.88 -2.92 20.02
C ARG A 319 -3.87 -3.04 18.51
N ALA A 320 -3.41 -2.02 17.79
CA ALA A 320 -3.30 -2.07 16.33
C ALA A 320 -2.29 -3.13 15.87
N ARG A 321 -1.17 -3.30 16.58
CA ARG A 321 -0.20 -4.37 16.30
C ARG A 321 -0.81 -5.75 16.50
N GLN A 322 -1.58 -5.95 17.57
CA GLN A 322 -2.25 -7.22 17.84
C GLN A 322 -3.28 -7.56 16.76
N GLU A 323 -4.09 -6.60 16.33
CA GLU A 323 -5.07 -6.78 15.25
C GLU A 323 -4.39 -7.19 13.93
N ILE A 324 -3.29 -6.52 13.57
CA ILE A 324 -2.50 -6.89 12.38
C ILE A 324 -1.97 -8.32 12.50
N VAL A 325 -1.44 -8.70 13.66
CA VAL A 325 -0.93 -10.06 13.89
C VAL A 325 -2.04 -11.10 13.78
N GLU A 326 -3.24 -10.83 14.30
CA GLU A 326 -4.40 -11.71 14.16
C GLU A 326 -4.83 -11.86 12.70
N LYS A 327 -4.94 -10.74 11.96
CA LYS A 327 -5.24 -10.79 10.53
C LYS A 327 -4.16 -11.52 9.73
N LEU A 328 -2.90 -11.39 10.11
CA LEU A 328 -1.83 -12.15 9.48
C LEU A 328 -1.99 -13.67 9.72
N LYS A 329 -2.40 -14.07 10.92
CA LYS A 329 -2.68 -15.48 11.26
C LYS A 329 -3.87 -16.02 10.46
N GLU A 330 -4.95 -15.25 10.34
CA GLU A 330 -6.12 -15.61 9.51
C GLU A 330 -5.72 -15.81 8.04
N VAL A 331 -4.97 -14.87 7.45
CA VAL A 331 -4.49 -14.97 6.07
C VAL A 331 -3.57 -16.18 5.89
N ASN A 332 -2.68 -16.44 6.84
CA ASN A 332 -1.77 -17.59 6.76
C ASN A 332 -2.55 -18.92 6.82
N LEU A 333 -3.57 -19.02 7.69
CA LEU A 333 -4.44 -20.19 7.75
C LEU A 333 -5.23 -20.39 6.45
N PHE A 334 -5.73 -19.30 5.86
CA PHE A 334 -6.39 -19.34 4.56
C PHE A 334 -5.46 -19.85 3.46
N LEU A 335 -4.22 -19.33 3.38
CA LEU A 335 -3.22 -19.77 2.42
C LEU A 335 -2.83 -21.23 2.60
N GLN A 336 -2.68 -21.70 3.84
CA GLN A 336 -2.43 -23.12 4.12
C GLN A 336 -3.61 -24.00 3.67
N THR A 337 -4.85 -23.58 3.93
CA THR A 337 -6.05 -24.31 3.51
C THR A 337 -6.17 -24.33 1.98
N GLN A 338 -5.82 -23.22 1.32
CA GLN A 338 -5.79 -23.12 -0.13
C GLN A 338 -4.69 -24.01 -0.73
N ALA A 339 -3.51 -24.06 -0.12
CA ALA A 339 -2.43 -24.95 -0.56
C ALA A 339 -2.84 -26.43 -0.42
N ALA A 340 -3.43 -26.81 0.70
CA ALA A 340 -3.90 -28.17 0.93
C ALA A 340 -5.03 -28.58 -0.03
N SER A 341 -5.97 -27.68 -0.33
CA SER A 341 -7.05 -27.97 -1.28
C SER A 341 -6.54 -28.06 -2.72
N GLN A 342 -5.56 -27.24 -3.09
CA GLN A 342 -4.89 -27.31 -4.38
C GLN A 342 -4.13 -28.63 -4.54
N GLU A 343 -3.39 -29.07 -3.51
CA GLU A 343 -2.69 -30.37 -3.51
C GLU A 343 -3.66 -31.53 -3.69
N ASN A 344 -4.79 -31.54 -2.97
CA ASN A 344 -5.84 -32.56 -3.14
C ASN A 344 -6.39 -32.59 -4.57
N LEU A 345 -6.58 -31.42 -5.20
CA LEU A 345 -7.07 -31.32 -6.56
C LEU A 345 -6.04 -31.79 -7.59
N GLU A 346 -4.75 -31.49 -7.36
CA GLU A 346 -3.63 -32.00 -8.15
C GLU A 346 -3.57 -33.53 -8.07
N GLN A 347 -3.67 -34.09 -6.86
CA GLN A 347 -3.67 -35.53 -6.62
C GLN A 347 -4.86 -36.22 -7.31
N LEU A 348 -6.05 -35.60 -7.29
CA LEU A 348 -7.23 -36.13 -7.98
C LEU A 348 -7.05 -36.12 -9.50
N ARG A 349 -6.41 -35.08 -10.05
CA ARG A 349 -6.05 -35.01 -11.48
C ARG A 349 -5.04 -36.09 -11.85
N GLU A 350 -4.00 -36.29 -11.04
CA GLU A 350 -3.00 -37.33 -11.27
C GLU A 350 -3.61 -38.73 -11.24
N ASN A 351 -4.46 -39.02 -10.26
CA ASN A 351 -5.18 -40.29 -10.16
C ASN A 351 -6.06 -40.56 -11.39
N ASN A 352 -6.81 -39.55 -11.85
CA ASN A 352 -7.62 -39.67 -13.06
C ASN A 352 -6.76 -39.91 -14.31
N ASN A 353 -5.65 -39.17 -14.43
CA ASN A 353 -4.71 -39.34 -15.55
C ASN A 353 -4.05 -40.73 -15.53
N ALA A 354 -3.68 -41.24 -14.35
CA ALA A 354 -3.14 -42.59 -14.19
C ALA A 354 -4.19 -43.66 -14.54
N SER A 355 -5.44 -43.48 -14.10
CA SER A 355 -6.56 -44.37 -14.45
C SER A 355 -6.80 -44.43 -15.97
N ILE A 356 -6.85 -43.26 -16.63
CA ILE A 356 -7.00 -43.18 -18.09
C ILE A 356 -5.82 -43.86 -18.79
N ARG A 357 -4.59 -43.63 -18.32
CA ARG A 357 -3.38 -44.25 -18.87
C ARG A 357 -3.42 -45.76 -18.74
N ASN A 358 -3.78 -46.28 -17.57
CA ASN A 358 -3.96 -47.72 -17.34
C ASN A 358 -5.03 -48.31 -18.26
N GLN A 359 -6.17 -47.61 -18.42
CA GLN A 359 -7.24 -48.04 -19.33
C GLN A 359 -6.75 -48.12 -20.78
N MET A 360 -5.99 -47.12 -21.24
CA MET A 360 -5.40 -47.13 -22.59
C MET A 360 -4.39 -48.26 -22.75
N GLU A 361 -3.53 -48.50 -21.75
CA GLU A 361 -2.56 -49.60 -21.78
C GLU A 361 -3.23 -50.98 -21.80
N HIS A 362 -4.35 -51.16 -21.10
CA HIS A 362 -5.17 -52.36 -21.20
C HIS A 362 -5.74 -52.53 -22.61
N ARG A 363 -6.30 -51.46 -23.19
CA ARG A 363 -6.86 -51.50 -24.54
C ARG A 363 -5.80 -51.78 -25.61
N ILE A 364 -4.60 -51.21 -25.46
CA ILE A 364 -3.47 -51.49 -26.35
C ILE A 364 -3.10 -52.98 -26.26
N ARG A 365 -2.93 -53.53 -25.06
CA ARG A 365 -2.64 -54.97 -24.88
C ARG A 365 -3.70 -55.88 -25.51
N ASP A 366 -4.98 -55.54 -25.35
CA ASP A 366 -6.07 -56.32 -25.96
C ASP A 366 -5.97 -56.29 -27.49
N LEU A 367 -5.78 -55.10 -28.09
CA LEU A 367 -5.62 -54.94 -29.54
C LEU A 367 -4.36 -55.62 -30.08
N GLU A 368 -3.25 -55.55 -29.36
CA GLU A 368 -2.02 -56.27 -29.69
C GLU A 368 -2.26 -57.80 -29.68
N SER A 369 -3.03 -58.30 -28.71
CA SER A 369 -3.38 -59.72 -28.64
C SER A 369 -4.29 -60.15 -29.80
N GLU A 370 -5.29 -59.33 -30.17
CA GLU A 370 -6.17 -59.56 -31.32
C GLU A 370 -5.36 -59.56 -32.63
N LEU A 371 -4.47 -58.58 -32.82
CA LEU A 371 -3.57 -58.52 -33.97
C LEU A 371 -2.65 -59.73 -34.04
N SER A 372 -2.13 -60.21 -32.90
CA SER A 372 -1.30 -61.41 -32.86
C SER A 372 -2.07 -62.67 -33.29
N LYS A 373 -3.32 -62.83 -32.83
CA LYS A 373 -4.19 -63.94 -33.24
C LYS A 373 -4.50 -63.89 -34.72
N LEU A 374 -4.88 -62.72 -35.24
CA LEU A 374 -5.17 -62.51 -36.66
C LEU A 374 -3.93 -62.80 -37.53
N LYS A 375 -2.75 -62.36 -37.08
CA LYS A 375 -1.48 -62.61 -37.76
C LYS A 375 -1.18 -64.12 -37.81
N ASN A 376 -1.38 -64.84 -36.71
CA ASN A 376 -1.18 -66.28 -36.67
C ASN A 376 -2.20 -67.00 -37.56
N SER A 377 -3.49 -66.64 -37.51
CA SER A 377 -4.50 -67.26 -38.39
C SER A 377 -4.23 -66.98 -39.87
N GLN A 378 -3.77 -65.78 -40.23
CA GLN A 378 -3.37 -65.46 -41.59
C GLN A 378 -2.14 -66.28 -42.01
N GLN A 379 -1.16 -66.43 -41.12
CA GLN A 379 0.01 -67.27 -41.36
C GLN A 379 -0.37 -68.74 -41.54
N ASP A 380 -1.31 -69.26 -40.74
CA ASP A 380 -1.81 -70.62 -40.86
C ASP A 380 -2.61 -70.83 -42.16
N SER A 381 -3.46 -69.86 -42.55
CA SER A 381 -4.20 -69.89 -43.82
C SER A 381 -3.26 -69.86 -45.02
N THR A 382 -2.28 -68.94 -45.03
CA THR A 382 -1.29 -68.86 -46.11
C THR A 382 -0.41 -70.11 -46.18
N LYS A 383 -0.05 -70.70 -45.04
CA LYS A 383 0.66 -71.99 -44.99
C LYS A 383 -0.20 -73.13 -45.56
N ALA A 384 -1.48 -73.17 -45.25
CA ALA A 384 -2.41 -74.16 -45.80
C ALA A 384 -2.60 -73.99 -47.32
N GLU A 385 -2.79 -72.76 -47.81
CA GLU A 385 -2.87 -72.45 -49.24
C GLU A 385 -1.60 -72.85 -49.99
N LEU A 386 -0.42 -72.53 -49.43
CA LEU A 386 0.87 -72.94 -50.01
C LEU A 386 1.03 -74.46 -50.06
N GLU A 387 0.56 -75.18 -49.04
CA GLU A 387 0.60 -76.64 -49.03
C GLU A 387 -0.35 -77.25 -50.06
N ILE A 388 -1.55 -76.69 -50.24
CA ILE A 388 -2.46 -77.07 -51.34
C ILE A 388 -1.80 -76.82 -52.70
N TYR A 389 -1.17 -75.67 -52.90
CA TYR A 389 -0.48 -75.35 -54.15
C TYR A 389 0.68 -76.32 -54.41
N ARG A 390 1.45 -76.68 -53.38
CA ARG A 390 2.52 -77.69 -53.46
C ARG A 390 1.97 -79.06 -53.85
N GLN A 391 0.83 -79.46 -53.27
CA GLN A 391 0.17 -80.73 -53.59
C GLN A 391 -0.29 -80.77 -55.05
N LEU A 392 -1.03 -79.75 -55.50
CA LEU A 392 -1.48 -79.63 -56.89
C LEU A 392 -0.32 -79.64 -57.87
N TYR A 393 0.77 -78.91 -57.59
CA TYR A 393 1.97 -78.91 -58.42
C TYR A 393 2.62 -80.30 -58.48
N SER A 394 2.65 -81.03 -57.36
CA SER A 394 3.18 -82.41 -57.33
C SER A 394 2.31 -83.39 -58.13
N GLU A 395 0.99 -83.21 -58.11
CA GLU A 395 0.04 -84.01 -58.87
C GLU A 395 0.12 -83.70 -60.37
N GLU A 396 0.27 -82.42 -60.73
CA GLU A 396 0.56 -81.97 -62.09
C GLU A 396 1.85 -82.61 -62.61
N LEU A 397 2.93 -82.65 -61.83
CA LEU A 397 4.18 -83.32 -62.22
C LEU A 397 3.99 -84.83 -62.43
N LYS A 398 3.22 -85.50 -61.57
CA LYS A 398 2.91 -86.94 -61.73
C LYS A 398 2.09 -87.21 -62.99
N THR A 399 1.06 -86.41 -63.25
CA THR A 399 0.22 -86.54 -64.46
C THR A 399 1.03 -86.25 -65.72
N ARG A 400 1.87 -85.20 -65.72
CA ARG A 400 2.78 -84.87 -66.83
C ARG A 400 3.79 -85.98 -67.09
N LYS A 401 4.36 -86.60 -66.04
CA LYS A 401 5.25 -87.78 -66.16
C LYS A 401 4.52 -88.98 -66.75
N SER A 402 3.30 -89.28 -66.29
CA SER A 402 2.46 -90.35 -66.84
C SER A 402 2.13 -90.14 -68.31
N LEU A 403 1.77 -88.89 -68.68
CA LEU A 403 1.49 -88.52 -70.07
C LEU A 403 2.74 -88.62 -70.94
N SER A 404 3.90 -88.18 -70.45
CA SER A 404 5.20 -88.34 -71.12
C SER A 404 5.51 -89.81 -71.38
N ASN A 405 5.32 -90.69 -70.38
CA ASN A 405 5.52 -92.13 -70.55
C ASN A 405 4.51 -92.75 -71.52
N LYS A 406 3.27 -92.24 -71.59
CA LYS A 406 2.28 -92.67 -72.61
C LYS A 406 2.72 -92.23 -74.01
N LEU A 407 3.20 -90.99 -74.14
CA LEU A 407 3.69 -90.43 -75.39
C LEU A 407 4.91 -91.20 -75.91
N GLU A 408 5.85 -91.51 -75.02
CA GLU A 408 7.02 -92.34 -75.34
C GLU A 408 6.60 -93.72 -75.84
N ARG A 409 5.70 -94.41 -75.13
CA ARG A 409 5.14 -95.69 -75.61
C ARG A 409 4.43 -95.58 -76.95
N THR A 410 3.70 -94.49 -77.21
CA THR A 410 3.08 -94.28 -78.53
C THR A 410 4.12 -93.98 -79.60
N ASN A 411 5.19 -93.26 -79.26
CA ASN A 411 6.29 -92.99 -80.17
C ASN A 411 7.12 -94.26 -80.46
N GLU A 412 7.35 -95.12 -79.47
CA GLU A 412 7.95 -96.44 -79.65
C GLU A 412 7.09 -97.30 -80.58
N ARG A 413 5.78 -97.39 -80.32
CA ARG A 413 4.85 -98.10 -81.21
C ARG A 413 4.78 -97.48 -82.61
N LEU A 414 4.82 -96.15 -82.72
CA LEU A 414 4.86 -95.46 -84.01
C LEU A 414 6.20 -95.69 -84.71
N ALA A 415 7.31 -95.72 -83.99
CA ALA A 415 8.63 -96.05 -84.50
C ALA A 415 8.68 -97.50 -84.98
N GLU A 416 8.04 -98.42 -84.25
CA GLU A 416 7.89 -99.82 -84.61
C GLU A 416 7.02 -99.98 -85.86
N VAL A 417 5.83 -99.38 -85.91
CA VAL A 417 4.96 -99.38 -87.10
C VAL A 417 5.61 -98.66 -88.28
N SER A 418 6.37 -97.59 -88.06
CA SER A 418 7.09 -96.90 -89.15
C SER A 418 8.31 -97.67 -89.60
N ALA A 419 8.98 -98.44 -88.73
CA ALA A 419 10.02 -99.39 -89.10
C ALA A 419 9.44 -100.60 -89.84
N GLU A 420 8.27 -101.12 -89.44
CA GLU A 420 7.50 -102.11 -90.19
C GLU A 420 7.09 -101.56 -91.57
N LEU A 421 6.53 -100.35 -91.63
CA LEU A 421 6.18 -99.69 -92.89
C LEU A 421 7.43 -99.40 -93.74
N LEU A 422 8.55 -99.02 -93.14
CA LEU A 422 9.80 -98.80 -93.86
C LEU A 422 10.36 -100.13 -94.37
N ASN A 423 10.31 -101.20 -93.58
CA ASN A 423 10.69 -102.55 -93.98
C ASN A 423 9.76 -103.06 -95.07
N GLU A 424 8.45 -102.80 -95.00
CA GLU A 424 7.47 -103.12 -96.05
C GLU A 424 7.70 -102.24 -97.29
N LYS A 425 8.09 -100.97 -97.11
CA LYS A 425 8.51 -100.04 -98.17
C LYS A 425 9.85 -100.45 -98.77
N GLN A 426 10.73 -101.08 -97.99
CA GLN A 426 12.01 -101.67 -98.43
C GLN A 426 11.79 -103.04 -99.05
N ARG A 427 10.79 -103.82 -98.66
CA ARG A 427 10.34 -105.08 -99.29
C ARG A 427 9.70 -104.80 -100.63
N SER A 428 8.81 -103.81 -100.67
CA SER A 428 8.24 -103.30 -101.91
C SER A 428 9.29 -102.56 -102.74
N LYS A 429 10.25 -101.81 -102.18
CA LYS A 429 11.43 -101.30 -102.92
C LYS A 429 12.40 -102.41 -103.35
N THR A 430 12.63 -103.48 -102.59
CA THR A 430 13.54 -104.56 -103.01
C THR A 430 12.89 -105.47 -104.04
N LEU A 431 11.56 -105.51 -104.10
CA LEU A 431 10.81 -106.08 -105.23
C LEU A 431 10.73 -105.13 -106.44
N ILE A 432 10.86 -103.81 -106.26
CA ILE A 432 10.58 -102.80 -107.31
C ILE A 432 11.81 -101.96 -107.74
N THR A 433 12.97 -102.08 -107.09
CA THR A 433 14.19 -101.28 -107.40
C THR A 433 15.46 -102.13 -107.40
N SER A 434 15.59 -102.98 -108.43
CA SER A 434 16.87 -103.54 -108.96
C SER A 434 16.53 -104.47 -110.13
N PHE A 435 16.60 -104.05 -111.40
CA PHE A 435 17.36 -102.91 -111.90
C PHE A 435 16.62 -102.15 -113.00
N THR A 436 15.69 -101.28 -112.60
CA THR A 436 15.08 -100.26 -113.45
C THR A 436 15.58 -98.89 -113.00
N ALA A 437 16.72 -98.49 -113.57
CA ALA A 437 17.32 -97.20 -113.37
C ALA A 437 16.86 -96.24 -114.47
N SER A 438 15.97 -95.32 -114.14
CA SER A 438 16.01 -93.97 -114.72
C SER A 438 15.48 -92.97 -113.69
N PRO A 439 16.19 -91.85 -113.44
CA PRO A 439 16.14 -91.16 -112.17
C PRO A 439 15.16 -89.98 -112.18
N VAL A 440 14.54 -89.80 -111.01
CA VAL A 440 14.55 -88.56 -110.23
C VAL A 440 14.58 -87.25 -111.03
N LEU A 441 13.49 -86.50 -110.93
CA LEU A 441 13.51 -85.07 -110.59
C LEU A 441 12.20 -84.73 -109.83
N GLU A 442 12.26 -84.77 -108.49
CA GLU A 442 11.56 -83.80 -107.62
C GLU A 442 12.20 -82.40 -107.82
N PRO A 443 11.62 -81.24 -107.45
CA PRO A 443 10.47 -80.96 -106.54
C PRO A 443 9.52 -79.86 -107.14
N PRO A 444 8.69 -79.08 -106.41
CA PRO A 444 8.15 -79.21 -105.05
C PRO A 444 6.61 -79.24 -105.01
N HIS A 445 6.03 -80.02 -104.08
CA HIS A 445 4.66 -79.74 -103.64
C HIS A 445 4.70 -78.60 -102.61
N ILE A 446 4.47 -77.38 -103.11
CA ILE A 446 3.80 -76.33 -102.34
C ILE A 446 2.36 -76.27 -102.84
N GLY A 447 1.44 -76.45 -101.90
CA GLY A 447 0.01 -76.33 -102.08
C GLY A 447 -0.72 -77.44 -101.33
N ASN A 448 -1.76 -77.21 -100.55
CA ASN A 448 -2.49 -75.98 -100.26
C ASN A 448 -3.56 -76.36 -99.19
N LEU A 449 -4.19 -75.34 -98.62
CA LEU A 449 -5.53 -75.32 -98.03
C LEU A 449 -5.70 -75.88 -96.60
N ASN A 450 -5.51 -74.95 -95.66
CA ASN A 450 -6.58 -74.40 -94.82
C ASN A 450 -7.65 -75.36 -94.29
N ASN A 451 -7.74 -75.44 -92.96
CA ASN A 451 -8.92 -75.00 -92.22
C ASN A 451 -8.44 -74.57 -90.82
N SER A 452 -8.42 -73.27 -90.55
CA SER A 452 -9.55 -72.48 -90.01
C SER A 452 -9.88 -72.89 -88.57
N LEU A 453 -9.67 -71.96 -87.62
CA LEU A 453 -10.73 -71.28 -86.89
C LEU A 453 -10.22 -70.70 -85.57
N VAL A 454 -10.32 -69.37 -85.49
CA VAL A 454 -10.79 -68.61 -84.32
C VAL A 454 -9.78 -68.42 -83.18
N LEU A 455 -8.90 -67.44 -83.37
CA LEU A 455 -8.70 -66.42 -82.34
C LEU A 455 -9.78 -65.37 -82.54
N ASN A 456 -10.73 -65.28 -81.60
CA ASN A 456 -11.56 -64.09 -81.47
C ASN A 456 -12.20 -63.99 -80.08
N ARG A 457 -11.99 -62.80 -79.49
CA ARG A 457 -13.00 -61.96 -78.82
C ARG A 457 -13.44 -62.39 -77.41
N GLY A 458 -13.33 -61.54 -76.38
CA GLY A 458 -12.89 -60.15 -76.32
C GLY A 458 -13.40 -59.46 -75.05
N LEU A 459 -13.39 -58.12 -75.13
CA LEU A 459 -14.23 -57.17 -74.41
C LEU A 459 -13.80 -56.79 -72.99
N ILE A 460 -13.09 -55.65 -72.93
CA ILE A 460 -13.35 -54.60 -71.94
C ILE A 460 -14.76 -54.03 -72.22
N PRO A 461 -15.54 -53.68 -71.17
CA PRO A 461 -16.09 -52.33 -71.14
C PRO A 461 -16.04 -51.68 -69.73
N ARG A 462 -15.27 -50.59 -69.68
CA ARG A 462 -15.58 -49.27 -69.10
C ARG A 462 -17.00 -49.07 -68.52
N GLY A 463 -17.10 -48.46 -67.33
CA GLY A 463 -18.31 -47.75 -66.88
C GLY A 463 -18.41 -47.40 -65.40
N ASN A 464 -17.88 -46.22 -65.03
CA ASN A 464 -18.25 -45.25 -63.98
C ASN A 464 -19.39 -45.56 -62.98
N ILE A 465 -19.28 -45.03 -61.73
CA ILE A 465 -20.13 -43.95 -61.14
C ILE A 465 -20.00 -43.85 -59.59
N VAL A 466 -19.48 -42.69 -59.11
CA VAL A 466 -20.03 -41.82 -58.04
C VAL A 466 -19.79 -42.13 -56.54
N TYR A 467 -18.94 -41.25 -55.97
CA TYR A 467 -18.85 -40.62 -54.62
C TYR A 467 -18.94 -41.43 -53.32
N SER A 468 -17.93 -41.22 -52.46
CA SER A 468 -18.22 -40.75 -51.09
C SER A 468 -17.15 -39.79 -50.55
N THR A 469 -17.66 -38.65 -50.12
CA THR A 469 -17.04 -37.48 -49.51
C THR A 469 -16.29 -37.84 -48.22
N GLY A 470 -15.01 -37.49 -48.16
CA GLY A 470 -14.17 -37.65 -46.96
C GLY A 470 -13.47 -36.35 -46.58
N ASN A 471 -14.19 -35.51 -45.83
CA ASN A 471 -13.72 -34.51 -44.86
C ASN A 471 -12.57 -33.55 -45.24
N THR A 472 -12.91 -32.49 -45.98
CA THR A 472 -12.17 -31.20 -46.00
C THR A 472 -12.48 -30.28 -44.80
N VAL A 473 -13.11 -30.80 -43.73
CA VAL A 473 -13.55 -30.01 -42.56
C VAL A 473 -12.44 -29.77 -41.51
N SER A 474 -11.27 -30.40 -41.64
CA SER A 474 -10.20 -30.27 -40.63
C SER A 474 -9.36 -28.99 -40.77
N SER A 475 -9.17 -28.45 -41.98
CA SER A 475 -8.30 -27.27 -42.20
C SER A 475 -8.99 -25.93 -41.93
N ARG A 476 -10.32 -25.86 -42.08
CA ARG A 476 -11.09 -24.62 -41.86
C ARG A 476 -11.15 -24.24 -40.38
N ASN A 477 -11.39 -25.21 -39.50
CA ASN A 477 -11.46 -25.00 -38.05
C ASN A 477 -10.10 -24.60 -37.45
N ARG A 478 -8.98 -25.03 -38.04
CA ARG A 478 -7.65 -24.63 -37.58
C ARG A 478 -7.31 -23.20 -38.00
N ALA A 479 -7.67 -22.78 -39.21
CA ALA A 479 -7.48 -21.40 -39.65
C ALA A 479 -8.40 -20.42 -38.88
N GLU A 480 -9.67 -20.80 -38.66
CA GLU A 480 -10.63 -19.97 -37.93
C GLU A 480 -10.23 -19.76 -36.47
N ALA A 481 -9.74 -20.81 -35.78
CA ALA A 481 -9.23 -20.72 -34.41
C ALA A 481 -7.93 -19.89 -34.28
N TYR A 482 -7.11 -19.82 -35.34
CA TYR A 482 -5.97 -18.92 -35.39
C TYR A 482 -6.41 -17.47 -35.60
N PHE A 483 -7.37 -17.20 -36.49
CA PHE A 483 -7.92 -15.86 -36.67
C PHE A 483 -8.66 -15.35 -35.44
N THR A 484 -9.44 -16.18 -34.74
CA THR A 484 -10.13 -15.74 -33.50
C THR A 484 -9.16 -15.41 -32.37
N LYS A 485 -8.05 -16.16 -32.25
CA LYS A 485 -7.01 -15.87 -31.24
C LYS A 485 -6.28 -14.57 -31.53
N VAL A 486 -5.95 -14.30 -32.79
CA VAL A 486 -5.28 -13.05 -33.20
C VAL A 486 -6.23 -11.86 -33.02
N SER A 487 -7.50 -11.98 -33.38
CA SER A 487 -8.50 -10.93 -33.16
C SER A 487 -8.78 -10.66 -31.68
N HIS A 488 -8.76 -11.69 -30.82
CA HIS A 488 -8.87 -11.49 -29.37
C HIS A 488 -7.66 -10.77 -28.77
N LEU A 489 -6.44 -11.13 -29.21
CA LEU A 489 -5.21 -10.48 -28.75
C LEU A 489 -5.13 -9.01 -29.19
N GLU A 490 -5.51 -8.70 -30.44
CA GLU A 490 -5.59 -7.31 -30.91
C GLU A 490 -6.66 -6.50 -30.15
N PHE A 491 -7.83 -7.09 -29.87
CA PHE A 491 -8.89 -6.43 -29.12
C PHE A 491 -8.47 -6.11 -27.66
N PHE A 492 -7.80 -7.05 -26.98
CA PHE A 492 -7.26 -6.82 -25.64
C PHE A 492 -6.12 -5.80 -25.64
N PHE A 493 -5.27 -5.80 -26.68
CA PHE A 493 -4.21 -4.81 -26.82
C PHE A 493 -4.78 -3.40 -27.00
N PHE A 494 -5.78 -3.23 -27.87
CA PHE A 494 -6.49 -1.95 -28.05
C PHE A 494 -7.19 -1.48 -26.77
N LEU A 495 -7.87 -2.37 -26.04
CA LEU A 495 -8.48 -2.03 -24.75
C LEU A 495 -7.44 -1.62 -23.71
N SER A 496 -6.29 -2.30 -23.65
CA SER A 496 -5.20 -1.94 -22.72
C SER A 496 -4.64 -0.55 -23.02
N VAL A 497 -4.44 -0.22 -24.31
CA VAL A 497 -3.92 1.08 -24.75
C VAL A 497 -4.92 2.20 -24.48
N ILE A 498 -6.23 1.95 -24.68
CA ILE A 498 -7.29 2.90 -24.34
C ILE A 498 -7.37 3.11 -22.82
N ASN A 499 -7.26 2.04 -22.02
CA ASN A 499 -7.35 2.11 -20.57
C ASN A 499 -6.13 2.82 -19.95
N ILE A 500 -4.92 2.60 -20.51
CA ILE A 500 -3.70 3.33 -20.13
C ILE A 500 -3.83 4.81 -20.49
N LYS A 501 -4.32 5.15 -21.70
CA LYS A 501 -4.59 6.55 -22.07
C LYS A 501 -5.63 7.20 -21.16
N TYR A 502 -6.71 6.49 -20.82
CA TYR A 502 -7.77 7.02 -19.96
C TYR A 502 -7.27 7.24 -18.52
N SER A 503 -6.46 6.33 -17.97
CA SER A 503 -5.82 6.49 -16.67
C SER A 503 -4.86 7.69 -16.65
N PHE A 504 -4.08 7.87 -17.72
CA PHE A 504 -3.14 9.00 -17.83
C PHE A 504 -3.89 10.35 -17.94
N PHE A 505 -4.94 10.43 -18.76
CA PHE A 505 -5.77 11.64 -18.88
C PHE A 505 -6.57 11.95 -17.61
N LYS A 506 -6.96 10.94 -16.82
CA LYS A 506 -7.66 11.12 -15.53
C LYS A 506 -6.73 11.63 -14.43
N GLN A 507 -5.44 11.29 -14.48
CA GLN A 507 -4.44 11.76 -13.51
C GLN A 507 -3.83 13.11 -13.89
N LEU A 508 -3.91 13.53 -15.15
CA LEU A 508 -3.35 14.78 -15.66
C LEU A 508 -3.78 16.04 -14.86
N PRO A 509 -5.05 16.22 -14.47
CA PRO A 509 -5.47 17.40 -13.70
C PRO A 509 -4.82 17.49 -12.32
N SER A 510 -4.69 16.36 -11.61
CA SER A 510 -4.07 16.30 -10.29
C SER A 510 -2.56 16.55 -10.34
N ILE A 511 -1.91 16.10 -11.42
CA ILE A 511 -0.48 16.36 -11.66
C ILE A 511 -0.27 17.84 -12.00
N LEU A 512 -1.12 18.44 -12.84
CA LEU A 512 -1.08 19.88 -13.16
C LEU A 512 -1.33 20.75 -11.92
N GLU A 513 -2.26 20.35 -11.05
CA GLU A 513 -2.57 21.04 -9.79
C GLU A 513 -1.41 20.96 -8.80
N SER A 514 -0.73 19.81 -8.73
CA SER A 514 0.49 19.62 -7.92
C SER A 514 1.66 20.47 -8.44
N ILE A 515 1.83 20.57 -9.75
CA ILE A 515 2.87 21.40 -10.37
C ILE A 515 2.59 22.90 -10.18
N LEU A 516 1.33 23.32 -10.31
CA LEU A 516 0.91 24.71 -10.02
C LEU A 516 1.10 25.07 -8.55
N HIS A 517 0.83 24.14 -7.63
CA HIS A 517 1.04 24.38 -6.21
C HIS A 517 2.53 24.46 -5.84
N ILE A 518 3.38 23.62 -6.44
CA ILE A 518 4.84 23.72 -6.28
C ILE A 518 5.38 25.02 -6.88
N GLY A 519 4.83 25.47 -8.02
CA GLY A 519 5.17 26.75 -8.64
C GLY A 519 4.80 27.95 -7.75
N SER A 520 3.62 27.94 -7.12
CA SER A 520 3.21 29.03 -6.22
C SER A 520 4.04 29.07 -4.93
N MET A 521 4.51 27.92 -4.45
CA MET A 521 5.40 27.89 -3.28
C MET A 521 6.83 28.38 -3.58
N ALA A 522 7.24 28.42 -4.85
CA ALA A 522 8.54 28.93 -5.27
C ALA A 522 8.54 30.45 -5.53
N GLU A 523 7.39 31.09 -5.70
CA GLU A 523 7.25 32.55 -5.84
C GLU A 523 7.12 33.28 -4.48
N ASP A 524 6.87 32.56 -3.39
CA ASP A 524 6.72 33.09 -2.02
C ASP A 524 8.00 32.94 -1.16
N TRP A 525 9.14 32.59 -1.76
CA TRP A 525 10.50 32.68 -1.19
C TRP A 525 11.29 33.77 -1.92
#